data_AF-A0A812M6N9-F1
#
_entry.id   AF-A0A812M6N9-F1
#
_cell.length_a   1.000
_cell.length_b   1.000
_cell.length_c   1.000
_cell.angle_alpha   90.00
_cell.angle_beta   90.00
_cell.angle_gamma   90.00
#
_symmetry.space_group_name_H-M   'P 1'
#
loop_
_entity.id
_entity.type
_entity.pdbx_description
1 polymer ?
#
loop_
_entity_poly.entity_id
_entity_poly.type
_entity_poly.pdbx_seq_one_letter_code
_entity_poly.pdbx_strand_id
1 'polypeptide(L)'
;MEDAAKAAADGVIDSLRQLLNALAVLVPGKVGLEVAKDAVDARSLPALSKALKRLWFDIPLQPAQDWCEERQSIWLGQLLLIGAGSREGLLNFFAAALLMCNSLVCFAKVLYPHVGMDPDEAWCESLAAVQTAVERDFQPELSRLPADHLGGSKRDALVSTNRLPALFRRMFDLEGHKLTPAQKGGLAVALVLPGTGILTAGGIGTALLFRKARQASRPDDQDPVERLFQRCQGEARATIRRKENPVEVTYLPGSYGGGPGKVKVCAHVRESLVPFAAMPLGNLGNDGVSSVIVEQGETCQLRPKGDSDSLVLRVFRPSLINEELVAVEIARGDKVVVVPGPNGTVKCYTRHTRQPPAMHPP
;
A
#
# COMPACT_ATOMS: atom_id res chain seq x y z
N MET A 1 -28.45 -21.67 7.69
CA MET A 1 -28.10 -21.02 6.40
C MET A 1 -26.97 -20.02 6.57
N GLU A 2 -27.05 -19.08 7.52
CA GLU A 2 -25.99 -18.08 7.75
C GLU A 2 -24.64 -18.70 8.16
N ASP A 3 -24.64 -19.78 8.96
CA ASP A 3 -23.42 -20.46 9.39
C ASP A 3 -22.70 -21.21 8.25
N ALA A 4 -23.45 -21.73 7.26
CA ALA A 4 -22.90 -22.38 6.08
C ALA A 4 -22.23 -21.35 5.15
N ALA A 5 -22.87 -20.20 4.96
CA ALA A 5 -22.31 -19.09 4.18
C ALA A 5 -21.01 -18.54 4.78
N LYS A 6 -20.96 -18.40 6.11
CA LYS A 6 -19.74 -17.99 6.84
C LYS A 6 -18.63 -19.03 6.73
N ALA A 7 -18.94 -20.31 6.92
CA ALA A 7 -17.96 -21.38 6.76
C ALA A 7 -17.40 -21.46 5.32
N ALA A 8 -18.25 -21.26 4.32
CA ALA A 8 -17.82 -21.18 2.92
C ALA A 8 -16.92 -19.95 2.68
N ALA A 9 -17.28 -18.79 3.19
CA ALA A 9 -16.48 -17.57 3.06
C ALA A 9 -15.11 -17.70 3.76
N ASP A 10 -15.07 -18.30 4.96
CA ASP A 10 -13.85 -18.65 5.68
C ASP A 10 -12.95 -19.55 4.83
N GLY A 11 -13.50 -20.63 4.27
CA GLY A 11 -12.78 -21.56 3.41
C GLY A 11 -12.21 -20.89 2.16
N VAL A 12 -13.00 -20.02 1.50
CA VAL A 12 -12.55 -19.25 0.34
C VAL A 12 -11.39 -18.31 0.70
N ILE A 13 -11.49 -17.57 1.81
CA ILE A 13 -10.42 -16.68 2.26
C ILE A 13 -9.15 -17.50 2.57
N ASP A 14 -9.28 -18.61 3.30
CA ASP A 14 -8.14 -19.46 3.68
C ASP A 14 -7.44 -20.05 2.45
N SER A 15 -8.18 -20.54 1.46
CA SER A 15 -7.61 -21.05 0.20
C SER A 15 -6.90 -19.96 -0.61
N LEU A 16 -7.54 -18.79 -0.79
CA LEU A 16 -6.93 -17.66 -1.49
C LEU A 16 -5.67 -17.15 -0.77
N ARG A 17 -5.66 -17.23 0.56
CA ARG A 17 -4.50 -16.91 1.39
C ARG A 17 -3.32 -17.83 1.10
N GLN A 18 -3.57 -19.14 1.05
CA GLN A 18 -2.54 -20.14 0.74
C GLN A 18 -1.99 -19.96 -0.67
N LEU A 19 -2.87 -19.71 -1.65
CA LEU A 19 -2.48 -19.44 -3.04
C LEU A 19 -1.62 -18.20 -3.18
N LEU A 20 -1.97 -17.09 -2.50
CA LEU A 20 -1.15 -15.88 -2.48
C LEU A 20 0.18 -16.10 -1.77
N ASN A 21 0.18 -16.84 -0.66
CA ASN A 21 1.40 -17.19 0.06
C ASN A 21 2.36 -18.01 -0.82
N ALA A 22 1.84 -18.99 -1.58
CA ALA A 22 2.64 -19.76 -2.53
C ALA A 22 3.30 -18.86 -3.59
N LEU A 23 2.56 -17.90 -4.17
CA LEU A 23 3.15 -16.92 -5.10
C LEU A 23 4.21 -16.02 -4.43
N ALA A 24 3.98 -15.60 -3.17
CA ALA A 24 4.93 -14.77 -2.45
C ALA A 24 6.25 -15.49 -2.16
N VAL A 25 6.22 -16.81 -1.92
CA VAL A 25 7.41 -17.64 -1.69
C VAL A 25 8.28 -17.77 -2.94
N LEU A 26 7.70 -17.68 -4.15
CA LEU A 26 8.47 -17.67 -5.40
C LEU A 26 9.37 -16.44 -5.56
N VAL A 27 9.10 -15.37 -4.80
CA VAL A 27 9.78 -14.09 -4.93
C VAL A 27 10.96 -14.05 -3.95
N PRO A 28 12.21 -14.10 -4.43
CA PRO A 28 13.36 -14.14 -3.55
C PRO A 28 13.53 -12.83 -2.77
N GLY A 29 14.03 -12.95 -1.55
CA GLY A 29 14.40 -11.81 -0.71
C GLY A 29 13.30 -11.28 0.19
N LYS A 30 13.49 -10.04 0.67
CA LYS A 30 12.68 -9.45 1.73
C LYS A 30 11.23 -9.20 1.32
N VAL A 31 10.98 -8.89 0.05
CA VAL A 31 9.64 -8.58 -0.48
C VAL A 31 8.73 -9.80 -0.39
N GLY A 32 9.15 -10.95 -0.90
CA GLY A 32 8.38 -12.20 -0.84
C GLY A 32 8.08 -12.61 0.60
N LEU A 33 9.08 -12.54 1.49
CA LEU A 33 8.92 -12.85 2.92
C LEU A 33 7.92 -11.92 3.64
N GLU A 34 7.94 -10.62 3.37
CA GLU A 34 7.01 -9.67 3.96
C GLU A 34 5.58 -9.88 3.45
N VAL A 35 5.41 -10.12 2.15
CA VAL A 35 4.09 -10.38 1.58
C VAL A 35 3.55 -11.73 2.04
N ALA A 36 4.38 -12.77 2.16
CA ALA A 36 3.98 -14.06 2.71
C ALA A 36 3.38 -13.90 4.12
N LYS A 37 4.01 -13.08 4.98
CA LYS A 37 3.47 -12.73 6.29
C LYS A 37 2.15 -11.95 6.19
N ASP A 38 2.11 -10.91 5.35
CA ASP A 38 0.90 -10.11 5.14
C ASP A 38 -0.27 -10.98 4.63
N ALA A 39 0.01 -11.95 3.76
CA ALA A 39 -0.95 -12.92 3.26
C ALA A 39 -1.46 -13.79 4.43
N VAL A 40 -0.56 -14.43 5.20
CA VAL A 40 -0.93 -15.25 6.37
C VAL A 40 -1.84 -14.51 7.36
N ASP A 41 -1.60 -13.21 7.56
CA ASP A 41 -2.40 -12.37 8.46
C ASP A 41 -3.67 -11.79 7.81
N ALA A 42 -3.86 -11.94 6.50
CA ALA A 42 -5.00 -11.40 5.77
C ALA A 42 -6.27 -12.19 6.07
N ARG A 43 -7.25 -11.48 6.65
CA ARG A 43 -8.55 -12.04 7.05
C ARG A 43 -9.71 -11.61 6.16
N SER A 44 -9.46 -10.95 5.04
CA SER A 44 -10.54 -10.53 4.13
C SER A 44 -10.03 -10.35 2.71
N LEU A 45 -10.96 -10.34 1.75
CA LEU A 45 -10.63 -10.13 0.35
C LEU A 45 -9.93 -8.77 0.12
N PRO A 46 -10.33 -7.64 0.75
CA PRO A 46 -9.56 -6.39 0.66
C PRO A 46 -8.15 -6.46 1.24
N ALA A 47 -7.92 -7.28 2.27
CA ALA A 47 -6.58 -7.46 2.83
C ALA A 47 -5.69 -8.29 1.89
N LEU A 48 -6.25 -9.36 1.31
CA LEU A 48 -5.58 -10.18 0.30
C LEU A 48 -5.28 -9.38 -0.98
N SER A 49 -6.22 -8.55 -1.45
CA SER A 49 -6.00 -7.71 -2.64
C SER A 49 -4.90 -6.68 -2.42
N LYS A 50 -4.82 -6.12 -1.20
CA LYS A 50 -3.73 -5.22 -0.80
C LYS A 50 -2.37 -5.94 -0.77
N ALA A 51 -2.32 -7.16 -0.23
CA ALA A 51 -1.09 -7.96 -0.19
C ALA A 51 -0.61 -8.33 -1.60
N LEU A 52 -1.52 -8.75 -2.49
CA LEU A 52 -1.20 -9.02 -3.89
C LEU A 52 -0.75 -7.76 -4.66
N LYS A 53 -1.42 -6.61 -4.45
CA LYS A 53 -0.97 -5.33 -4.99
C LYS A 53 0.46 -5.00 -4.54
N ARG A 54 0.78 -5.23 -3.26
CA ARG A 54 2.12 -4.98 -2.70
C ARG A 54 3.17 -5.88 -3.35
N LEU A 55 2.85 -7.18 -3.50
CA LEU A 55 3.72 -8.14 -4.18
C LEU A 55 4.09 -7.66 -5.59
N TRP A 56 3.09 -7.35 -6.41
CA TRP A 56 3.32 -6.80 -7.74
C TRP A 56 4.11 -5.50 -7.67
N PHE A 57 3.78 -4.57 -6.78
CA PHE A 57 4.39 -3.24 -6.75
C PHE A 57 5.90 -3.28 -6.46
N ASP A 58 6.32 -4.17 -5.57
CA ASP A 58 7.69 -4.22 -5.06
C ASP A 58 8.64 -5.11 -5.87
N ILE A 59 8.13 -5.97 -6.75
CA ILE A 59 8.96 -6.82 -7.63
C ILE A 59 9.34 -6.08 -8.92
N PRO A 60 10.62 -6.06 -9.33
CA PRO A 60 11.03 -5.54 -10.63
C PRO A 60 10.69 -6.52 -11.76
N LEU A 61 9.41 -6.62 -12.10
CA LEU A 61 8.97 -7.41 -13.24
C LEU A 61 9.48 -6.77 -14.52
N GLN A 62 10.15 -7.57 -15.36
CA GLN A 62 10.47 -7.11 -16.70
C GLN A 62 9.18 -6.99 -17.53
N PRO A 63 9.08 -6.00 -18.43
CA PRO A 63 7.96 -5.93 -19.36
C PRO A 63 7.96 -7.20 -20.23
N ALA A 64 7.09 -8.15 -19.88
CA ALA A 64 6.79 -9.27 -20.76
C ALA A 64 5.92 -8.76 -21.91
N GLN A 65 6.03 -9.37 -23.09
CA GLN A 65 5.22 -9.02 -24.26
C GLN A 65 3.71 -9.01 -23.94
N ASP A 66 3.28 -9.83 -22.99
CA ASP A 66 1.90 -9.98 -22.54
C ASP A 66 1.51 -9.15 -21.30
N TRP A 67 2.41 -8.35 -20.72
CA TRP A 67 2.17 -7.56 -19.50
C TRP A 67 2.32 -6.05 -19.74
N CYS A 68 1.63 -5.55 -20.77
CA CYS A 68 1.60 -4.13 -21.10
C CYS A 68 0.86 -3.27 -20.05
N GLU A 69 1.07 -1.95 -20.10
CA GLU A 69 0.44 -0.97 -19.21
C GLU A 69 -1.09 -1.12 -19.15
N GLU A 70 -1.74 -1.37 -20.29
CA GLU A 70 -3.20 -1.55 -20.37
C GLU A 70 -3.67 -2.76 -19.55
N ARG A 71 -3.04 -3.92 -19.73
CA ARG A 71 -3.36 -5.14 -18.97
C ARG A 71 -3.07 -4.95 -17.48
N GLN A 72 -1.97 -4.28 -17.15
CA GLN A 72 -1.64 -3.91 -15.77
C GLN A 72 -2.72 -3.00 -15.17
N SER A 73 -3.24 -2.03 -15.92
CA SER A 73 -4.28 -1.09 -15.47
C SER A 73 -5.59 -1.81 -15.19
N ILE A 74 -6.00 -2.72 -16.08
CA ILE A 74 -7.21 -3.53 -15.89
C ILE A 74 -7.07 -4.40 -14.65
N TRP A 75 -5.97 -5.16 -14.54
CA TRP A 75 -5.69 -6.03 -13.40
C TRP A 75 -5.66 -5.26 -12.08
N LEU A 76 -4.93 -4.13 -12.04
CA LEU A 76 -4.84 -3.33 -10.83
C LEU A 76 -6.15 -2.63 -10.49
N GLY A 77 -6.91 -2.19 -11.50
CA GLY A 77 -8.25 -1.64 -11.33
C GLY A 77 -9.19 -2.63 -10.64
N GLN A 78 -9.14 -3.91 -11.01
CA GLN A 78 -9.91 -4.98 -10.36
C GLN A 78 -9.52 -5.15 -8.90
N LEU A 79 -8.22 -5.18 -8.57
CA LEU A 79 -7.75 -5.30 -7.19
C LEU A 79 -8.15 -4.11 -6.31
N LEU A 80 -8.11 -2.89 -6.88
CA LEU A 80 -8.54 -1.67 -6.19
C LEU A 80 -10.06 -1.67 -5.96
N LEU A 81 -10.82 -2.18 -6.91
CA LEU A 81 -12.27 -2.31 -6.81
C LEU A 81 -12.68 -3.20 -5.64
N ILE A 82 -11.94 -4.27 -5.34
CA ILE A 82 -12.21 -5.14 -4.18
C ILE A 82 -12.23 -4.31 -2.88
N GLY A 83 -11.22 -3.48 -2.65
CA GLY A 83 -11.15 -2.66 -1.44
C GLY A 83 -12.09 -1.46 -1.45
N ALA A 84 -12.20 -0.77 -2.58
CA ALA A 84 -13.00 0.45 -2.70
C ALA A 84 -14.51 0.15 -2.74
N GLY A 85 -14.93 -0.84 -3.54
CA GLY A 85 -16.32 -1.29 -3.64
C GLY A 85 -16.82 -1.93 -2.35
N SER A 86 -15.96 -2.67 -1.65
CA SER A 86 -16.27 -3.19 -0.31
C SER A 86 -16.57 -2.07 0.70
N ARG A 87 -15.71 -1.03 0.76
CA ARG A 87 -15.92 0.13 1.66
C ARG A 87 -17.18 0.94 1.36
N GLU A 88 -17.61 0.94 0.10
CA GLU A 88 -18.81 1.65 -0.35
C GLU A 88 -20.06 0.79 -0.31
N GLY A 89 -19.95 -0.49 0.06
CA GLY A 89 -21.07 -1.44 0.08
C GLY A 89 -21.60 -1.80 -1.32
N LEU A 90 -20.81 -1.56 -2.36
CA LEU A 90 -21.18 -1.78 -3.77
C LEU A 90 -20.70 -3.14 -4.31
N LEU A 91 -19.86 -3.84 -3.56
CA LEU A 91 -19.31 -5.14 -3.94
C LEU A 91 -19.62 -6.19 -2.88
N ASN A 92 -20.27 -7.28 -3.28
CA ASN A 92 -20.52 -8.44 -2.43
C ASN A 92 -19.33 -9.41 -2.43
N PHE A 93 -19.35 -10.36 -1.50
CA PHE A 93 -18.26 -11.32 -1.30
C PHE A 93 -18.03 -12.20 -2.53
N PHE A 94 -19.10 -12.72 -3.13
CA PHE A 94 -19.03 -13.54 -4.35
C PHE A 94 -18.26 -12.83 -5.47
N ALA A 95 -18.68 -11.61 -5.83
CA ALA A 95 -18.04 -10.83 -6.90
C ALA A 95 -16.59 -10.48 -6.56
N ALA A 96 -16.31 -10.11 -5.29
CA ALA A 96 -14.95 -9.84 -4.84
C ALA A 96 -14.04 -11.08 -4.90
N ALA A 97 -14.57 -12.27 -4.59
CA ALA A 97 -13.83 -13.52 -4.65
C ALA A 97 -13.46 -13.88 -6.09
N LEU A 98 -14.39 -13.73 -7.04
CA LEU A 98 -14.10 -13.93 -8.47
C LEU A 98 -13.06 -12.95 -9.01
N LEU A 99 -13.16 -11.67 -8.63
CA LEU A 99 -12.14 -10.67 -8.99
C LEU A 99 -10.76 -11.04 -8.42
N MET A 100 -10.71 -11.56 -7.18
CA MET A 100 -9.47 -12.02 -6.56
C MET A 100 -8.90 -13.25 -7.27
N CYS A 101 -9.72 -14.24 -7.61
CA CYS A 101 -9.31 -15.42 -8.38
C CYS A 101 -8.71 -15.02 -9.73
N ASN A 102 -9.42 -14.20 -10.50
CA ASN A 102 -8.95 -13.72 -11.79
C ASN A 102 -7.63 -12.93 -11.66
N SER A 103 -7.53 -12.07 -10.63
CA SER A 103 -6.31 -11.31 -10.36
C SER A 103 -5.13 -12.21 -10.02
N LEU A 104 -5.35 -13.31 -9.28
CA LEU A 104 -4.31 -14.30 -8.99
C LEU A 104 -3.86 -15.03 -10.26
N VAL A 105 -4.79 -15.51 -11.10
CA VAL A 105 -4.46 -16.17 -12.39
C VAL A 105 -3.62 -15.23 -13.26
N CYS A 106 -4.10 -13.99 -13.47
CA CYS A 106 -3.42 -13.01 -14.31
C CYS A 106 -2.01 -12.72 -13.80
N PHE A 107 -1.84 -12.55 -12.49
CA PHE A 107 -0.52 -12.26 -11.90
C PHE A 107 0.41 -13.48 -11.95
N ALA A 108 -0.11 -14.68 -11.68
CA ALA A 108 0.66 -15.92 -11.76
C ALA A 108 1.25 -16.13 -13.17
N LYS A 109 0.47 -15.90 -14.23
CA LYS A 109 0.93 -15.97 -15.63
C LYS A 109 2.11 -15.04 -15.95
N VAL A 110 2.33 -14.00 -15.15
CA VAL A 110 3.45 -13.06 -15.31
C VAL A 110 4.60 -13.45 -14.39
N LEU A 111 4.29 -13.81 -13.15
CA LEU A 111 5.28 -14.09 -12.13
C LEU A 111 6.05 -15.38 -12.41
N TYR A 112 5.38 -16.46 -12.78
CA TYR A 112 6.02 -17.76 -13.05
C TYR A 112 7.08 -17.66 -14.16
N PRO A 113 6.77 -17.12 -15.36
CA PRO A 113 7.79 -16.89 -16.39
C PRO A 113 8.91 -15.95 -15.93
N HIS A 114 8.60 -14.94 -15.12
CA HIS A 114 9.60 -14.01 -14.60
C HIS A 114 10.64 -14.69 -13.70
N VAL A 115 10.24 -15.72 -12.94
CA VAL A 115 11.15 -16.53 -12.11
C VAL A 115 11.72 -17.74 -12.86
N GLY A 116 11.42 -17.89 -14.16
CA GLY A 116 11.91 -18.99 -14.99
C GLY A 116 11.25 -20.34 -14.67
N MET A 117 10.01 -20.33 -14.18
CA MET A 117 9.24 -21.52 -13.84
C MET A 117 7.92 -21.54 -14.62
N ASP A 118 7.36 -22.73 -14.82
CA ASP A 118 5.98 -22.88 -15.29
C ASP A 118 5.01 -22.80 -14.11
N PRO A 119 3.74 -22.39 -14.34
CA PRO A 119 2.71 -22.42 -13.31
C PRO A 119 2.57 -23.82 -12.71
N ASP A 120 2.64 -23.92 -11.39
CA ASP A 120 2.40 -25.17 -10.66
C ASP A 120 0.98 -25.69 -10.94
N GLU A 121 0.88 -26.91 -11.46
CA GLU A 121 -0.38 -27.57 -11.79
C GLU A 121 -1.28 -27.70 -10.56
N ALA A 122 -0.70 -28.05 -9.40
CA ALA A 122 -1.46 -28.16 -8.14
C ALA A 122 -1.97 -26.80 -7.66
N TRP A 123 -1.20 -25.72 -7.90
CA TRP A 123 -1.65 -24.36 -7.63
C TRP A 123 -2.81 -23.96 -8.55
N CYS A 124 -2.71 -24.30 -9.84
CA CYS A 124 -3.76 -24.03 -10.83
C CYS A 124 -5.05 -24.79 -10.52
N GLU A 125 -4.96 -26.07 -10.21
CA GLU A 125 -6.09 -26.91 -9.80
C GLU A 125 -6.75 -26.38 -8.52
N SER A 126 -5.95 -26.00 -7.53
CA SER A 126 -6.45 -25.43 -6.27
C SER A 126 -7.22 -24.13 -6.51
N LEU A 127 -6.71 -23.24 -7.37
CA LEU A 127 -7.41 -22.00 -7.73
C LEU A 127 -8.69 -22.27 -8.53
N ALA A 128 -8.64 -23.21 -9.48
CA ALA A 128 -9.81 -23.63 -10.25
C ALA A 128 -10.90 -24.24 -9.34
N ALA A 129 -10.52 -25.01 -8.32
CA ALA A 129 -11.44 -25.55 -7.33
C ALA A 129 -12.12 -24.44 -6.51
N VAL A 130 -11.36 -23.42 -6.08
CA VAL A 130 -11.93 -22.25 -5.39
C VAL A 130 -12.91 -21.51 -6.30
N GLN A 131 -12.53 -21.25 -7.55
CA GLN A 131 -13.41 -20.58 -8.51
C GLN A 131 -14.69 -21.38 -8.75
N THR A 132 -14.57 -22.69 -8.97
CA THR A 132 -15.72 -23.59 -9.15
C THR A 132 -16.64 -23.57 -7.92
N ALA A 133 -16.09 -23.65 -6.71
CA ALA A 133 -16.87 -23.61 -5.47
C ALA A 133 -17.63 -22.28 -5.32
N VAL A 134 -17.00 -21.15 -5.67
CA VAL A 134 -17.63 -19.83 -5.64
C VAL A 134 -18.75 -19.73 -6.69
N GLU A 135 -18.49 -20.16 -7.93
CA GLU A 135 -19.43 -20.04 -9.06
C GLU A 135 -20.63 -21.00 -8.99
N ARG A 136 -20.43 -22.24 -8.54
CA ARG A 136 -21.49 -23.27 -8.52
C ARG A 136 -22.08 -23.51 -7.14
N ASP A 137 -21.24 -23.72 -6.14
CA ASP A 137 -21.67 -24.39 -4.91
C ASP A 137 -22.19 -23.40 -3.86
N PHE A 138 -21.65 -22.17 -3.84
CA PHE A 138 -21.96 -21.19 -2.81
C PHE A 138 -22.41 -19.82 -3.36
N GLN A 139 -22.66 -19.69 -4.67
CA GLN A 139 -23.03 -18.42 -5.29
C GLN A 139 -24.20 -17.72 -4.58
N PRO A 140 -25.35 -18.38 -4.30
CA PRO A 140 -26.49 -17.73 -3.64
C PRO A 140 -26.17 -17.23 -2.23
N GLU A 141 -25.39 -18.00 -1.47
CA GLU A 141 -24.99 -17.71 -0.10
C GLU A 141 -23.98 -16.56 -0.03
N LEU A 142 -22.94 -16.62 -0.87
CA LEU A 142 -21.85 -15.64 -0.90
C LEU A 142 -22.30 -14.29 -1.47
N SER A 143 -23.29 -14.29 -2.36
CA SER A 143 -23.85 -13.05 -2.93
C SER A 143 -24.52 -12.15 -1.88
N ARG A 144 -24.92 -12.72 -0.74
CA ARG A 144 -25.55 -11.99 0.37
C ARG A 144 -24.56 -11.42 1.38
N LEU A 145 -23.30 -11.85 1.33
CA LEU A 145 -22.26 -11.40 2.25
C LEU A 145 -21.55 -10.14 1.72
N PRO A 146 -21.12 -9.22 2.59
CA PRO A 146 -20.31 -8.08 2.19
C PRO A 146 -18.89 -8.53 1.84
N ALA A 147 -18.23 -7.83 0.90
CA ALA A 147 -16.87 -8.16 0.50
C ALA A 147 -15.81 -7.98 1.61
N ASP A 148 -16.07 -7.20 2.67
CA ASP A 148 -15.17 -7.07 3.82
C ASP A 148 -15.40 -8.14 4.90
N HIS A 149 -16.15 -9.20 4.60
CA HIS A 149 -16.32 -10.32 5.51
C HIS A 149 -14.95 -10.78 6.05
N LEU A 150 -14.86 -10.82 7.39
CA LEU A 150 -13.64 -11.20 8.09
C LEU A 150 -13.66 -12.70 8.32
N GLY A 151 -12.78 -13.41 7.62
CA GLY A 151 -12.60 -14.83 7.80
C GLY A 151 -11.84 -15.18 9.07
N GLY A 152 -12.26 -16.25 9.75
CA GLY A 152 -11.47 -16.90 10.79
C GLY A 152 -12.27 -17.40 12.01
N SER A 153 -12.16 -18.70 12.25
CA SER A 153 -12.64 -19.41 13.43
C SER A 153 -12.25 -18.72 14.75
N LYS A 154 -13.26 -18.54 15.63
CA LYS A 154 -13.19 -18.15 17.04
C LYS A 154 -12.08 -17.13 17.42
N ARG A 155 -12.38 -15.84 17.26
CA ARG A 155 -12.14 -14.83 18.30
C ARG A 155 -12.92 -13.57 17.93
N ASP A 156 -14.06 -13.41 18.59
CA ASP A 156 -14.85 -12.19 18.54
C ASP A 156 -13.99 -10.95 18.77
N ALA A 157 -13.96 -10.09 17.76
CA ALA A 157 -13.65 -8.69 17.96
C ALA A 157 -14.77 -7.88 17.30
N LEU A 158 -15.89 -7.76 18.01
CA LEU A 158 -16.99 -6.81 17.73
C LEU A 158 -16.50 -5.36 17.56
N VAL A 159 -15.26 -5.04 17.97
CA VAL A 159 -14.52 -3.85 17.53
C VAL A 159 -13.06 -4.25 17.33
N SER A 160 -12.60 -4.26 16.08
CA SER A 160 -11.20 -4.43 15.74
C SER A 160 -10.44 -3.12 16.02
N THR A 161 -9.39 -3.18 16.86
CA THR A 161 -8.47 -2.05 17.10
C THR A 161 -7.81 -1.56 15.82
N ASN A 162 -7.78 -2.38 14.77
CA ASN A 162 -7.29 -2.01 13.43
C ASN A 162 -8.25 -1.10 12.66
N ARG A 163 -9.49 -0.92 13.13
CA ARG A 163 -10.47 0.03 12.58
C ARG A 163 -10.42 1.40 13.26
N LEU A 164 -9.66 1.57 14.35
CA LEU A 164 -9.43 2.89 14.95
C LEU A 164 -8.40 3.68 14.13
N PRO A 165 -8.54 5.00 13.94
CA PRO A 165 -7.49 5.82 13.34
C PRO A 165 -6.17 5.67 14.11
N ALA A 166 -5.03 5.71 13.41
CA ALA A 166 -3.70 5.49 14.00
C ALA A 166 -3.40 6.41 15.20
N LEU A 167 -3.97 7.61 15.20
CA LEU A 167 -3.87 8.59 16.28
C LEU A 167 -4.47 8.07 17.61
N PHE A 168 -5.60 7.36 17.54
CA PHE A 168 -6.25 6.77 18.72
C PHE A 168 -5.54 5.51 19.21
N ARG A 169 -4.96 4.72 18.31
CA ARG A 169 -4.14 3.56 18.70
C ARG A 169 -2.89 3.99 19.48
N ARG A 170 -2.30 5.14 19.12
CA ARG A 170 -1.16 5.73 19.82
C ARG A 170 -1.53 6.44 21.12
N MET A 171 -2.61 7.21 21.15
CA MET A 171 -3.03 7.92 22.39
C MET A 171 -3.40 6.97 23.52
N PHE A 172 -3.91 5.78 23.20
CA PHE A 172 -4.31 4.78 24.19
C PHE A 172 -3.28 3.65 24.38
N ASP A 173 -2.09 3.78 23.81
CA ASP A 173 -1.00 2.79 23.86
C ASP A 173 -1.48 1.37 23.47
N LEU A 174 -2.30 1.28 22.43
CA LEU A 174 -2.93 0.05 21.94
C LEU A 174 -2.10 -0.66 20.87
N GLU A 175 -0.86 -0.21 20.65
CA GLU A 175 0.08 -0.87 19.75
C GLU A 175 0.55 -2.19 20.41
N GLY A 176 -0.17 -3.28 20.11
CA GLY A 176 0.22 -4.64 20.48
C GLY A 176 -0.53 -5.29 21.65
N HIS A 177 -1.42 -4.56 22.33
CA HIS A 177 -2.17 -5.10 23.47
C HIS A 177 -3.67 -5.27 23.17
N LYS A 178 -4.23 -6.42 23.55
CA LYS A 178 -5.68 -6.66 23.48
C LYS A 178 -6.37 -5.93 24.64
N LEU A 179 -7.27 -5.00 24.32
CA LEU A 179 -8.13 -4.36 25.32
C LEU A 179 -8.89 -5.40 26.13
N THR A 180 -8.84 -5.29 27.45
CA THR A 180 -9.66 -6.10 28.35
C THR A 180 -11.15 -5.75 28.16
N PRO A 181 -12.09 -6.65 28.51
CA PRO A 181 -13.52 -6.39 28.38
C PRO A 181 -13.97 -5.10 29.10
N ALA A 182 -13.37 -4.80 30.25
CA ALA A 182 -13.63 -3.58 31.01
C ALA A 182 -13.14 -2.31 30.28
N GLN A 183 -11.98 -2.37 29.61
CA GLN A 183 -11.46 -1.24 28.83
C GLN A 183 -12.24 -1.01 27.54
N LYS A 184 -12.76 -2.08 26.91
CA LYS A 184 -13.71 -1.96 25.77
C LYS A 184 -15.01 -1.29 26.20
N GLY A 185 -15.53 -1.63 27.38
CA GLY A 185 -16.67 -0.97 27.99
C GLY A 185 -16.38 0.51 28.30
N GLY A 186 -15.22 0.81 28.87
CA GLY A 186 -14.80 2.19 29.19
C GLY A 186 -14.65 3.08 27.96
N LEU A 187 -14.13 2.56 26.83
CA LEU A 187 -14.00 3.29 25.57
C LEU A 187 -15.37 3.57 24.92
N ALA A 188 -16.29 2.60 25.01
CA ALA A 188 -17.67 2.78 24.52
C ALA A 188 -18.42 3.83 25.35
N VAL A 189 -18.20 3.87 26.67
CA VAL A 189 -18.78 4.89 27.56
C VAL A 189 -18.17 6.27 27.32
N ALA A 190 -16.86 6.37 27.06
CA ALA A 190 -16.18 7.63 26.74
C ALA A 190 -16.63 8.26 25.42
N LEU A 191 -17.08 7.45 24.45
CA LEU A 191 -17.64 7.92 23.18
C LEU A 191 -19.12 8.35 23.28
N VAL A 192 -19.79 7.99 24.38
CA VAL A 192 -21.23 8.20 24.58
C VAL A 192 -21.51 9.28 25.65
N LEU A 193 -20.53 9.65 26.48
CA LEU A 193 -20.69 10.72 27.46
C LEU A 193 -20.67 12.12 26.79
N PRO A 194 -21.71 12.96 26.98
CA PRO A 194 -21.71 14.32 26.49
C PRO A 194 -20.76 15.18 27.32
N GLY A 195 -19.75 15.77 26.68
CA GLY A 195 -18.96 16.87 27.28
C GLY A 195 -17.45 16.83 27.05
N THR A 196 -16.83 15.68 26.79
CA THR A 196 -15.37 15.59 26.56
C THR A 196 -14.97 15.40 25.09
N GLY A 197 -15.94 15.14 24.21
CA GLY A 197 -15.71 15.04 22.75
C GLY A 197 -15.59 16.38 22.01
N ILE A 198 -15.84 17.52 22.65
CA ILE A 198 -16.07 18.79 21.93
C ILE A 198 -14.79 19.39 21.32
N LEU A 199 -13.59 19.07 21.83
CA LEU A 199 -12.35 19.61 21.24
C LEU A 199 -11.71 18.72 20.15
N THR A 200 -12.11 17.46 20.01
CA THR A 200 -11.59 16.54 19.00
C THR A 200 -12.64 16.05 17.98
N ALA A 201 -13.94 16.19 18.26
CA ALA A 201 -15.02 15.85 17.34
C ALA A 201 -15.35 16.95 16.30
N GLY A 202 -14.77 18.15 16.43
CA GLY A 202 -15.03 19.27 15.52
C GLY A 202 -14.63 19.02 14.07
N GLY A 203 -13.65 18.14 13.80
CA GLY A 203 -13.22 17.79 12.43
C GLY A 203 -13.93 16.58 11.83
N ILE A 204 -14.35 15.61 12.65
CA ILE A 204 -14.94 14.35 12.17
C ILE A 204 -16.45 14.49 11.98
N GLY A 205 -17.13 15.20 12.89
CA GLY A 205 -18.54 15.54 12.75
C GLY A 205 -18.78 16.43 11.53
N THR A 206 -17.91 17.44 11.32
CA THR A 206 -17.98 18.29 10.14
C THR A 206 -17.58 17.55 8.87
N ALA A 207 -16.59 16.65 8.85
CA ALA A 207 -16.23 15.88 7.64
C ALA A 207 -17.29 14.84 7.24
N LEU A 208 -17.94 14.17 8.20
CA LEU A 208 -19.05 13.25 7.92
C LEU A 208 -20.33 14.00 7.53
N LEU A 209 -20.59 15.16 8.13
CA LEU A 209 -21.67 16.06 7.72
C LEU A 209 -21.37 16.74 6.38
N PHE A 210 -20.12 17.10 6.07
CA PHE A 210 -19.71 17.60 4.75
C PHE A 210 -19.80 16.50 3.70
N ARG A 211 -19.45 15.25 4.04
CA ARG A 211 -19.58 14.12 3.12
C ARG A 211 -21.04 13.80 2.84
N LYS A 212 -21.91 13.78 3.86
CA LYS A 212 -23.36 13.64 3.69
C LYS A 212 -23.98 14.86 2.98
N ALA A 213 -23.58 16.08 3.32
CA ALA A 213 -24.06 17.30 2.68
C ALA A 213 -23.60 17.40 1.22
N ARG A 214 -22.35 17.01 0.90
CA ARG A 214 -21.79 16.96 -0.46
C ARG A 214 -22.33 15.80 -1.29
N GLN A 215 -22.80 14.73 -0.64
CA GLN A 215 -23.59 13.66 -1.28
C GLN A 215 -25.06 14.08 -1.49
N ALA A 216 -25.63 14.90 -0.60
CA ALA A 216 -26.99 15.44 -0.73
C ALA A 216 -27.09 16.64 -1.68
N SER A 217 -25.96 17.29 -2.03
CA SER A 217 -25.91 18.49 -2.89
C SER A 217 -25.25 18.27 -4.25
N ARG A 218 -25.02 17.01 -4.66
CA ARG A 218 -24.56 16.70 -6.03
C ARG A 218 -25.71 16.05 -6.82
N PRO A 219 -26.34 16.78 -7.75
CA PRO A 219 -27.10 16.15 -8.81
C PRO A 219 -26.08 15.62 -9.84
N ASP A 220 -25.52 14.44 -9.56
CA ASP A 220 -24.77 13.68 -10.57
C ASP A 220 -25.65 12.50 -10.97
N ASP A 221 -26.21 12.55 -12.19
CA ASP A 221 -26.94 11.46 -12.86
C ASP A 221 -26.05 10.23 -13.18
N GLN A 222 -24.84 10.18 -12.63
CA GLN A 222 -23.85 9.16 -12.92
C GLN A 222 -23.93 8.01 -11.91
N ASP A 223 -24.11 6.80 -12.44
CA ASP A 223 -24.16 5.55 -11.68
C ASP A 223 -23.00 5.47 -10.66
N PRO A 224 -23.27 5.25 -9.35
CA PRO A 224 -22.23 5.07 -8.34
C PRO A 224 -21.19 4.02 -8.71
N VAL A 225 -21.57 2.96 -9.43
CA VAL A 225 -20.65 1.90 -9.86
C VAL A 225 -19.68 2.41 -10.91
N GLU A 226 -20.18 3.15 -11.90
CA GLU A 226 -19.36 3.74 -12.97
C GLU A 226 -18.34 4.75 -12.40
N ARG A 227 -18.78 5.61 -11.47
CA ARG A 227 -17.87 6.55 -10.78
C ARG A 227 -16.80 5.84 -9.97
N LEU A 228 -17.15 4.76 -9.28
CA LEU A 228 -16.21 3.93 -8.54
C LEU A 228 -15.18 3.29 -9.48
N PHE A 229 -15.63 2.75 -10.61
CA PHE A 229 -14.77 2.14 -11.61
C PHE A 229 -13.77 3.15 -12.18
N GLN A 230 -14.24 4.33 -12.62
CA GLN A 230 -13.38 5.40 -13.13
C GLN A 230 -12.33 5.84 -12.11
N ARG A 231 -12.71 5.95 -10.82
CA ARG A 231 -11.77 6.27 -9.74
C ARG A 231 -10.71 5.18 -9.55
N CYS A 232 -11.10 3.91 -9.58
CA CYS A 232 -10.16 2.79 -9.46
C CYS A 232 -9.21 2.73 -10.65
N GLN A 233 -9.68 3.01 -11.87
CA GLN A 233 -8.84 3.10 -13.06
C GLN A 233 -7.85 4.27 -12.99
N GLY A 234 -8.29 5.43 -12.50
CA GLY A 234 -7.39 6.56 -12.23
C GLY A 234 -6.29 6.19 -11.24
N GLU A 235 -6.65 5.56 -10.11
CA GLU A 235 -5.68 5.09 -9.11
C GLU A 235 -4.78 3.95 -9.64
N ALA A 236 -5.26 3.12 -10.57
CA ALA A 236 -4.46 2.08 -11.20
C ALA A 236 -3.34 2.69 -12.05
N ARG A 237 -3.69 3.60 -12.98
CA ARG A 237 -2.73 4.31 -13.84
C ARG A 237 -1.71 5.08 -13.01
N ALA A 238 -2.18 5.81 -11.99
CA ALA A 238 -1.37 6.46 -10.98
C ALA A 238 -0.31 5.53 -10.37
N THR A 239 -0.75 4.36 -9.93
CA THR A 239 0.12 3.39 -9.28
C THR A 239 1.11 2.74 -10.25
N ILE A 240 0.70 2.45 -11.50
CA ILE A 240 1.60 1.92 -12.54
C ILE A 240 2.69 2.93 -12.85
N ARG A 241 2.32 4.20 -13.09
CA ARG A 241 3.27 5.28 -13.32
C ARG A 241 4.29 5.41 -12.18
N ARG A 242 3.84 5.24 -10.93
CA ARG A 242 4.71 5.23 -9.74
C ARG A 242 5.65 4.05 -9.67
N LYS A 243 5.24 2.88 -10.16
CA LYS A 243 6.06 1.67 -10.22
C LYS A 243 7.12 1.78 -11.31
N GLU A 244 6.74 2.24 -12.49
CA GLU A 244 7.58 2.29 -13.69
C GLU A 244 8.53 3.48 -13.71
N ASN A 245 8.18 4.58 -13.06
CA ASN A 245 9.01 5.78 -12.97
C ASN A 245 9.40 6.08 -11.51
N PRO A 246 10.19 5.20 -10.85
CA PRO A 246 10.74 5.51 -9.54
C PRO A 246 11.77 6.64 -9.67
N VAL A 247 11.92 7.44 -8.61
CA VAL A 247 13.10 8.30 -8.47
C VAL A 247 14.26 7.43 -8.02
N GLU A 248 15.33 7.36 -8.79
CA GLU A 248 16.54 6.63 -8.44
C GLU A 248 17.50 7.57 -7.73
N VAL A 249 17.99 7.18 -6.56
CA VAL A 249 18.95 7.98 -5.80
C VAL A 249 20.18 7.15 -5.50
N THR A 250 21.33 7.60 -6.00
CA THR A 250 22.63 6.97 -5.74
C THR A 250 23.42 7.85 -4.79
N TYR A 251 23.87 7.28 -3.66
CA TYR A 251 24.74 7.98 -2.73
C TYR A 251 26.19 7.60 -2.99
N LEU A 252 26.98 8.53 -3.55
CA LEU A 252 28.39 8.28 -3.89
C LEU A 252 29.33 8.71 -2.77
N PRO A 253 30.51 8.10 -2.65
CA PRO A 253 31.56 8.60 -1.79
C PRO A 253 32.02 10.00 -2.26
N GLY A 254 32.32 10.86 -1.30
CA GLY A 254 32.85 12.20 -1.59
C GLY A 254 34.34 12.15 -1.91
N SER A 255 34.80 13.03 -2.80
CA SER A 255 36.20 13.14 -3.24
C SER A 255 37.19 13.39 -2.09
N TYR A 256 36.70 13.87 -0.94
CA TYR A 256 37.51 14.28 0.21
C TYR A 256 37.41 13.31 1.40
N GLY A 257 36.73 12.16 1.26
CA GLY A 257 36.53 11.21 2.37
C GLY A 257 35.71 11.77 3.55
N GLY A 258 35.17 12.99 3.43
CA GLY A 258 34.34 13.65 4.44
C GLY A 258 32.86 13.54 4.07
N GLY A 259 32.05 12.99 4.96
CA GLY A 259 30.60 12.85 4.79
C GLY A 259 29.99 11.85 5.75
N PRO A 260 28.67 11.91 6.02
CA PRO A 260 28.01 10.89 6.83
C PRO A 260 28.08 9.52 6.13
N GLY A 261 28.34 8.44 6.87
CA GLY A 261 28.35 7.09 6.27
C GLY A 261 26.98 6.64 5.75
N LYS A 262 25.90 7.25 6.28
CA LYS A 262 24.51 6.98 5.92
C LYS A 262 23.75 8.29 5.77
N VAL A 263 22.82 8.34 4.82
CA VAL A 263 21.87 9.45 4.67
C VAL A 263 20.44 8.92 4.65
N LYS A 264 19.50 9.69 5.20
CA LYS A 264 18.07 9.42 5.00
C LYS A 264 17.59 10.26 3.83
N VAL A 265 17.04 9.63 2.81
CA VAL A 265 16.52 10.29 1.62
C VAL A 265 15.00 10.19 1.64
N CYS A 266 14.31 11.31 1.40
CA CYS A 266 12.86 11.39 1.39
C CYS A 266 12.39 12.13 0.13
N ALA A 267 11.47 11.54 -0.63
CA ALA A 267 10.78 12.18 -1.74
C ALA A 267 9.29 12.35 -1.40
N HIS A 268 8.72 13.52 -1.72
CA HIS A 268 7.30 13.80 -1.55
C HIS A 268 6.78 14.75 -2.64
N VAL A 269 5.47 14.75 -2.86
CA VAL A 269 4.83 15.69 -3.79
C VAL A 269 4.96 17.12 -3.25
N ARG A 270 5.30 18.08 -4.12
CA ARG A 270 5.53 19.49 -3.74
C ARG A 270 4.35 20.13 -3.01
N GLU A 271 3.13 19.82 -3.45
CA GLU A 271 1.88 20.32 -2.90
C GLU A 271 1.47 19.64 -1.59
N SER A 272 2.20 18.59 -1.17
CA SER A 272 1.90 17.89 0.07
C SER A 272 2.29 18.76 1.27
N LEU A 273 1.33 18.93 2.19
CA LEU A 273 1.52 19.64 3.46
C LEU A 273 2.39 18.83 4.46
N VAL A 274 3.53 18.29 4.02
CA VAL A 274 4.46 17.57 4.92
C VAL A 274 5.17 18.62 5.77
N PRO A 275 4.86 18.73 7.08
CA PRO A 275 5.47 19.75 7.91
C PRO A 275 6.97 19.46 8.12
N PHE A 276 7.71 20.56 8.18
CA PHE A 276 9.15 20.69 8.02
C PHE A 276 9.97 20.14 9.20
N ALA A 277 11.26 19.90 8.94
CA ALA A 277 12.38 19.85 9.89
C ALA A 277 12.54 18.67 10.87
N ALA A 278 11.60 17.73 11.00
CA ALA A 278 11.82 16.53 11.80
C ALA A 278 11.05 15.32 11.27
N MET A 279 11.63 14.58 10.33
CA MET A 279 11.15 13.22 10.07
C MET A 279 11.65 12.33 11.21
N PRO A 280 10.78 11.62 11.97
CA PRO A 280 11.23 10.59 12.90
C PRO A 280 12.05 9.53 12.17
N LEU A 281 12.98 8.85 12.87
CA LEU A 281 13.82 7.79 12.31
C LEU A 281 12.99 6.67 11.64
N GLY A 282 11.76 6.44 12.10
CA GLY A 282 10.84 5.47 11.49
C GLY A 282 10.29 5.89 10.11
N ASN A 283 10.04 4.88 9.27
CA ASN A 283 9.19 5.03 8.08
C ASN A 283 7.74 5.30 8.54
N LEU A 284 7.43 6.56 8.87
CA LEU A 284 6.04 6.97 8.94
C LEU A 284 5.49 6.90 7.52
N GLY A 285 4.67 5.89 7.25
CA GLY A 285 3.89 5.76 6.02
C GLY A 285 2.81 6.83 5.90
N ASN A 286 3.22 8.10 6.00
CA ASN A 286 2.37 9.25 5.73
C ASN A 286 2.05 9.28 4.24
N ASP A 287 0.80 9.62 3.94
CA ASP A 287 0.32 9.74 2.57
C ASP A 287 1.14 10.80 1.82
N GLY A 288 1.91 10.35 0.82
CA GLY A 288 2.69 11.23 -0.06
C GLY A 288 4.20 11.11 0.07
N VAL A 289 4.74 10.45 1.11
CA VAL A 289 6.20 10.40 1.34
C VAL A 289 6.76 9.00 1.07
N SER A 290 7.88 8.95 0.36
CA SER A 290 8.73 7.77 0.20
C SER A 290 10.07 8.05 0.85
N SER A 291 10.53 7.24 1.80
CA SER A 291 11.81 7.45 2.49
C SER A 291 12.62 6.18 2.67
N VAL A 292 13.94 6.28 2.54
CA VAL A 292 14.90 5.19 2.70
C VAL A 292 16.19 5.72 3.34
N ILE A 293 16.85 4.90 4.17
CA ILE A 293 18.22 5.16 4.63
C ILE A 293 19.17 4.46 3.66
N VAL A 294 20.17 5.18 3.15
CA VAL A 294 21.10 4.75 2.10
C VAL A 294 22.54 4.91 2.60
N GLU A 295 23.35 3.88 2.43
CA GLU A 295 24.80 3.89 2.71
C GLU A 295 25.62 4.40 1.51
N GLN A 296 26.87 4.80 1.76
CA GLN A 296 27.77 5.20 0.67
C GLN A 296 28.00 4.04 -0.30
N GLY A 297 27.89 4.32 -1.59
CA GLY A 297 27.95 3.34 -2.67
C GLY A 297 26.61 2.69 -3.01
N GLU A 298 25.57 2.89 -2.19
CA GLU A 298 24.25 2.29 -2.45
C GLU A 298 23.38 3.16 -3.37
N THR A 299 22.44 2.48 -4.03
CA THR A 299 21.38 3.10 -4.82
C THR A 299 20.03 2.62 -4.30
N CYS A 300 19.08 3.55 -4.18
CA CYS A 300 17.72 3.25 -3.78
C CYS A 300 16.70 3.80 -4.77
N GLN A 301 15.48 3.26 -4.70
CA GLN A 301 14.34 3.72 -5.48
C GLN A 301 13.27 4.30 -4.55
N LEU A 302 12.81 5.51 -4.84
CA LEU A 302 11.75 6.18 -4.12
C LEU A 302 10.51 6.28 -5.02
N ARG A 303 9.35 5.88 -4.48
CA ARG A 303 8.07 5.84 -5.21
C ARG A 303 7.00 6.65 -4.46
N PRO A 304 7.14 7.99 -4.33
CA PRO A 304 6.18 8.83 -3.60
C PRO A 304 4.75 8.65 -4.14
N LYS A 305 3.75 8.71 -3.24
CA LYS A 305 2.32 8.61 -3.60
C LYS A 305 1.84 9.87 -4.33
N GLY A 306 0.87 9.70 -5.24
CA GLY A 306 0.29 10.76 -6.05
C GLY A 306 0.83 10.79 -7.48
N ASP A 307 0.16 11.58 -8.34
CA ASP A 307 0.38 11.61 -9.80
C ASP A 307 1.16 12.83 -10.28
N SER A 308 1.43 13.77 -9.37
CA SER A 308 2.23 14.94 -9.70
C SER A 308 3.64 14.52 -10.11
N ASP A 309 4.15 15.18 -11.15
CA ASP A 309 5.53 15.05 -11.58
C ASP A 309 6.46 15.98 -10.81
N SER A 310 5.93 16.99 -10.12
CA SER A 310 6.73 17.89 -9.30
C SER A 310 6.90 17.32 -7.90
N LEU A 311 8.10 16.84 -7.63
CA LEU A 311 8.49 16.23 -6.36
C LEU A 311 9.59 17.05 -5.70
N VAL A 312 9.68 16.94 -4.38
CA VAL A 312 10.77 17.52 -3.59
C VAL A 312 11.53 16.36 -2.94
N LEU A 313 12.82 16.27 -3.27
CA LEU A 313 13.76 15.37 -2.62
C LEU A 313 14.46 16.10 -1.49
N ARG A 314 14.43 15.52 -0.29
CA ARG A 314 15.17 16.00 0.88
C ARG A 314 16.13 14.92 1.35
N VAL A 315 17.36 15.32 1.65
CA VAL A 315 18.39 14.45 2.21
C VAL A 315 18.70 14.91 3.62
N PHE A 316 18.72 13.97 4.56
CA PHE A 316 18.96 14.24 5.96
C PHE A 316 20.16 13.46 6.47
N ARG A 317 20.86 14.04 7.45
CA ARG A 317 21.80 13.32 8.32
C ARG A 317 21.00 12.54 9.37
N PRO A 318 21.08 11.19 9.40
CA PRO A 318 20.39 10.40 10.40
C PRO A 318 20.89 10.75 11.81
N SER A 319 19.99 11.23 12.67
CA SER A 319 20.26 11.50 14.09
C SER A 319 18.96 11.36 14.89
N LEU A 320 18.98 11.68 16.20
CA LEU A 320 17.75 11.75 17.00
C LEU A 320 16.69 12.69 16.38
N ILE A 321 17.15 13.78 15.76
CA ILE A 321 16.33 14.71 14.98
C ILE A 321 17.05 14.91 13.65
N ASN A 322 16.53 14.27 12.60
CA ASN A 322 17.10 14.32 11.27
C ASN A 322 17.39 15.75 10.82
N GLU A 323 18.67 16.07 10.63
CA GLU A 323 19.15 17.37 10.19
C GLU A 323 19.10 17.43 8.66
N GLU A 324 18.38 18.40 8.11
CA GLU A 324 18.28 18.56 6.65
C GLU A 324 19.61 19.04 6.07
N LEU A 325 20.15 18.27 5.12
CA LEU A 325 21.40 18.58 4.43
C LEU A 325 21.14 19.32 3.12
N VAL A 326 20.10 18.93 2.39
CA VAL A 326 19.73 19.53 1.10
C VAL A 326 18.28 19.21 0.74
N ALA A 327 17.63 20.15 0.08
CA ALA A 327 16.34 19.97 -0.58
C ALA A 327 16.46 20.40 -2.05
N VAL A 328 15.95 19.57 -2.97
CA VAL A 328 15.99 19.83 -4.41
C VAL A 328 14.66 19.43 -5.06
N GLU A 329 14.20 20.25 -5.99
CA GLU A 329 13.05 19.92 -6.83
C GLU A 329 13.48 18.91 -7.91
N ILE A 330 12.73 17.84 -8.04
CA ILE A 330 13.00 16.76 -8.98
C ILE A 330 11.72 16.35 -9.70
N ALA A 331 11.87 15.69 -10.83
CA ALA A 331 10.79 15.05 -11.55
C ALA A 331 10.67 13.56 -11.19
N ARG A 332 9.48 12.99 -11.41
CA ARG A 332 9.30 11.54 -11.35
C ARG A 332 10.15 10.86 -12.44
N GLY A 333 10.83 9.76 -12.07
CA GLY A 333 11.76 9.08 -12.98
C GLY A 333 13.17 9.69 -13.01
N ASP A 334 13.42 10.78 -12.27
CA ASP A 334 14.76 11.36 -12.20
C ASP A 334 15.75 10.39 -11.55
N LYS A 335 16.98 10.43 -12.08
CA LYS A 335 18.15 9.81 -11.47
C LYS A 335 18.96 10.90 -10.78
N VAL A 336 19.07 10.79 -9.47
CA VAL A 336 19.70 11.79 -8.61
C VAL A 336 20.95 11.20 -7.98
N VAL A 337 22.06 11.92 -8.10
CA VAL A 337 23.32 11.55 -7.46
C VAL A 337 23.54 12.46 -6.27
N VAL A 338 23.67 11.86 -5.09
CA VAL A 338 23.97 12.54 -3.84
C VAL A 338 25.45 12.36 -3.55
N VAL A 339 26.19 13.46 -3.38
CA VAL A 339 27.64 13.43 -3.13
C VAL A 339 27.94 14.29 -1.90
N PRO A 340 28.65 13.77 -0.89
CA PRO A 340 29.08 14.59 0.22
C PRO A 340 30.23 15.51 -0.21
N GLY A 341 30.12 16.78 0.18
CA GLY A 341 31.10 17.82 -0.06
C GLY A 341 31.99 18.08 1.17
N PRO A 342 32.95 19.02 1.05
CA PRO A 342 33.76 19.43 2.18
C PRO A 342 32.88 19.96 3.33
N ASN A 343 33.37 19.79 4.56
CA ASN A 343 32.72 20.26 5.80
C ASN A 343 31.35 19.63 6.10
N GLY A 344 31.09 18.43 5.60
CA GLY A 344 29.84 17.71 5.89
C GLY A 344 28.61 18.24 5.15
N THR A 345 28.81 19.11 4.15
CA THR A 345 27.76 19.52 3.21
C THR A 345 27.41 18.38 2.26
N VAL A 346 26.22 18.39 1.66
CA VAL A 346 25.82 17.40 0.64
C VAL A 346 25.31 18.14 -0.59
N LYS A 347 25.72 17.68 -1.77
CA LYS A 347 25.24 18.18 -3.06
C LYS A 347 24.42 17.11 -3.75
N CYS A 348 23.35 17.53 -4.41
CA CYS A 348 22.54 16.69 -5.28
C CYS A 348 22.75 17.13 -6.73
N TYR A 349 22.94 16.15 -7.61
CA TYR A 349 23.04 16.34 -9.05
C TYR A 349 21.90 15.57 -9.72
N THR A 350 21.12 16.26 -10.53
CA THR A 350 20.09 15.66 -11.39
C THR A 350 20.61 15.63 -12.83
N ARG A 351 19.98 14.87 -13.74
CA ARG A 351 20.33 14.93 -15.17
C ARG A 351 20.31 16.36 -15.75
N HIS A 352 19.53 17.26 -15.18
CA HIS A 352 19.41 18.66 -15.60
C HIS A 352 20.45 19.59 -14.95
N THR A 353 21.05 19.20 -13.83
CA THR A 353 22.09 19.96 -13.13
C THR A 353 23.44 19.26 -13.29
N ARG A 354 24.27 19.80 -14.20
CA ARG A 354 25.62 19.38 -14.62
C ARG A 354 26.35 18.36 -13.71
N GLN A 355 26.96 17.37 -14.37
CA GLN A 355 27.73 16.24 -13.84
C GLN A 355 28.50 16.46 -12.52
N PRO A 356 28.58 15.42 -11.66
CA PRO A 356 29.52 15.41 -10.54
C PRO A 356 30.97 15.57 -11.05
N PRO A 357 31.87 16.20 -10.28
CA PRO A 357 33.28 16.28 -10.66
C PRO A 357 33.85 14.87 -10.87
N ALA A 358 34.56 14.66 -11.97
CA ALA A 358 35.15 13.37 -12.32
C ALA A 358 35.98 12.85 -11.14
N MET A 359 35.63 11.66 -10.64
CA MET A 359 36.49 10.94 -9.70
C MET A 359 37.74 10.52 -10.49
N HIS A 360 38.87 11.17 -10.23
CA HIS A 360 40.15 10.67 -10.70
C HIS A 360 40.46 9.38 -9.92
N PRO A 361 40.70 8.24 -10.59
CA PRO A 361 41.22 7.06 -9.91
C PRO A 361 42.66 7.34 -9.42
N PRO A 362 43.08 6.71 -8.31
CA PRO A 362 44.44 6.83 -7.77
C PRO A 362 45.51 6.29 -8.73
#